data_AF-W0Z7Z4-F1
#
_entry.id   AF-W0Z7Z4-F1
#
_cell.length_a   1.000
_cell.length_b   1.000
_cell.length_c   1.000
_cell.angle_alpha   90.00
_cell.angle_beta   90.00
_cell.angle_gamma   90.00
#
_symmetry.space_group_name_H-M   'P 1'
#
loop_
_entity.id
_entity.type
_entity.pdbx_description
1 polymer ?
#
loop_
_entity_poly.entity_id
_entity_poly.type
_entity_poly.pdbx_seq_one_letter_code
_entity_poly.pdbx_strand_id
1 'polypeptide(L)'
;MKTPLPFTRTAWPGVAASNRDAPKPAPRRIRGLTRGQWLLAVAGGGLGIVFATGMVIALARWFVSLDEVRAFLVTYPGTYASAVAVAPGFPAWVQWQHFFNVFLMVLIIRTGWQVRTEKRPDAFWSPRSNKKRRISLNLWFHNALDLLWFANGVIFVLLLFVTGHWVRLVPTSLEVFPNAVSAGLQYVSLNWPTESGWANYNSLQQLAYFTTVFVAAPLAAVTGVRMSGVWPKNAARLDRAFPIEWARALHFPVMLYFVVFIIVHVTLVFATGALRNLNHMYAGNDGLGWAGFWIFSASTAVIVAAWIAARPIVIVPIARLFGKVKTR
;
A
#
# COMPACT_ATOMS: atom_id res chain seq x y z
N MET A 1 -36.51 -57.58 -15.87
CA MET A 1 -37.78 -58.31 -16.06
C MET A 1 -38.41 -58.49 -14.69
N LYS A 2 -39.63 -57.96 -14.47
CA LYS A 2 -40.33 -58.08 -13.17
C LYS A 2 -41.18 -59.34 -13.21
N THR A 3 -40.94 -60.27 -12.30
CA THR A 3 -41.73 -61.49 -12.12
C THR A 3 -43.18 -61.09 -11.81
N PRO A 4 -44.20 -61.56 -12.56
CA PRO A 4 -45.59 -61.27 -12.25
C PRO A 4 -45.95 -61.93 -10.92
N LEU A 5 -46.56 -61.17 -10.00
CA LEU A 5 -47.08 -61.74 -8.77
C LEU A 5 -48.29 -62.63 -9.10
N PRO A 6 -48.45 -63.81 -8.46
CA PRO A 6 -49.53 -64.76 -8.77
C PRO A 6 -50.90 -64.32 -8.22
N PHE A 7 -51.01 -63.08 -7.73
CA PHE A 7 -52.23 -62.54 -7.12
C PHE A 7 -52.45 -61.09 -7.54
N THR A 8 -53.72 -60.70 -7.61
CA THR A 8 -54.15 -59.32 -7.89
C THR A 8 -53.77 -58.42 -6.72
N ARG A 9 -53.03 -57.35 -6.97
CA ARG A 9 -52.63 -56.40 -5.93
C ARG A 9 -53.87 -55.65 -5.41
N THR A 10 -54.32 -55.96 -4.20
CA THR A 10 -55.51 -55.34 -3.57
C THR A 10 -55.18 -54.14 -2.69
N ALA A 11 -53.91 -53.81 -2.49
CA ALA A 11 -53.46 -52.66 -1.72
C ALA A 11 -52.54 -51.73 -2.54
N TRP A 12 -52.97 -50.46 -2.64
CA TRP A 12 -52.20 -49.37 -3.22
C TRP A 12 -51.53 -48.57 -2.08
N PRO A 13 -50.32 -48.02 -2.28
CA PRO A 13 -49.75 -47.08 -1.32
C PRO A 13 -50.75 -45.93 -1.10
N GLY A 14 -51.27 -45.77 0.11
CA GLY A 14 -52.18 -44.67 0.45
C GLY A 14 -51.48 -43.31 0.33
N VAL A 15 -52.24 -42.21 0.31
CA VAL A 15 -51.73 -40.83 0.16
C VAL A 15 -50.65 -40.47 1.22
N ALA A 16 -50.68 -41.14 2.39
CA ALA A 16 -49.66 -41.03 3.43
C ALA A 16 -48.31 -41.72 3.12
N ALA A 17 -48.22 -42.48 2.03
CA ALA A 17 -46.98 -43.05 1.51
C ALA A 17 -46.27 -42.11 0.52
N SER A 18 -46.74 -40.87 0.38
CA SER A 18 -45.99 -39.82 -0.32
C SER A 18 -44.88 -39.29 0.60
N ASN A 19 -43.64 -39.59 0.21
CA ASN A 19 -42.39 -38.94 0.58
C ASN A 19 -42.38 -38.20 1.93
N ARG A 20 -41.84 -38.83 2.97
CA ARG A 20 -41.12 -38.04 3.99
C ARG A 20 -40.02 -37.29 3.24
N ASP A 21 -40.18 -36.00 3.04
CA ASP A 21 -39.12 -35.13 2.51
C ASP A 21 -37.84 -35.47 3.26
N ALA A 22 -36.81 -35.90 2.52
CA ALA A 22 -35.51 -36.18 3.10
C ALA A 22 -35.10 -34.94 3.92
N PRO A 23 -34.67 -35.10 5.19
CA PRO A 23 -34.33 -33.96 6.03
C PRO A 23 -33.30 -33.11 5.30
N LYS A 24 -33.63 -31.82 5.10
CA LYS A 24 -32.79 -30.88 4.36
C LYS A 24 -31.37 -30.95 4.92
N PRO A 25 -30.33 -31.14 4.08
CA PRO A 25 -28.96 -31.28 4.56
C PRO A 25 -28.59 -30.07 5.41
N ALA A 26 -28.00 -30.34 6.59
CA ALA A 26 -27.64 -29.30 7.53
C ALA A 26 -26.74 -28.25 6.84
N PRO A 27 -26.99 -26.94 7.05
CA PRO A 27 -26.25 -25.90 6.36
C PRO A 27 -24.77 -26.01 6.71
N ARG A 28 -23.92 -26.05 5.67
CA ARG A 28 -22.46 -26.12 5.81
C ARG A 28 -21.96 -24.96 6.67
N ARG A 29 -21.41 -25.27 7.84
CA ARG A 29 -20.85 -24.28 8.77
C ARG A 29 -19.37 -24.06 8.47
N ILE A 30 -18.94 -22.80 8.45
CA ILE A 30 -17.53 -22.39 8.31
C ILE A 30 -17.13 -21.77 9.63
N ARG A 31 -16.17 -22.38 10.35
CA ARG A 31 -15.72 -21.93 11.69
C ARG A 31 -16.89 -21.72 12.68
N GLY A 32 -17.85 -22.66 12.71
CA GLY A 32 -18.97 -22.64 13.64
C GLY A 32 -20.20 -21.82 13.20
N LEU A 33 -20.07 -20.92 12.21
CA LEU A 33 -21.17 -20.09 11.70
C LEU A 33 -21.70 -20.62 10.36
N THR A 34 -23.00 -20.50 10.14
CA THR A 34 -23.63 -20.76 8.83
C THR A 34 -23.29 -19.64 7.83
N ARG A 35 -23.45 -19.90 6.53
CA ARG A 35 -23.25 -18.87 5.48
C ARG A 35 -24.13 -17.62 5.72
N GLY A 36 -25.38 -17.80 6.16
CA GLY A 36 -26.29 -16.70 6.49
C GLY A 36 -25.80 -15.87 7.68
N GLN A 37 -25.26 -16.52 8.71
CA GLN A 37 -24.67 -15.81 9.86
C GLN A 37 -23.38 -15.07 9.50
N TRP A 38 -22.55 -15.62 8.60
CA TRP A 38 -21.40 -14.90 8.06
C TRP A 38 -21.83 -13.66 7.25
N LEU A 39 -22.86 -13.79 6.42
CA LEU A 39 -23.42 -12.66 5.69
C LEU A 39 -23.95 -11.58 6.64
N LEU A 40 -24.68 -11.97 7.68
CA LEU A 40 -25.17 -11.04 8.71
C LEU A 40 -24.04 -10.40 9.51
N ALA A 41 -22.99 -11.14 9.86
CA ALA A 41 -21.83 -10.61 10.58
C ALA A 41 -21.03 -9.62 9.72
N VAL A 42 -20.83 -9.93 8.43
CA VAL A 42 -20.16 -9.03 7.49
C VAL A 42 -21.02 -7.81 7.22
N ALA A 43 -22.33 -7.97 6.99
CA ALA A 43 -23.26 -6.87 6.79
C ALA A 43 -23.36 -5.98 8.03
N GLY A 44 -23.51 -6.56 9.22
CA GLY A 44 -23.56 -5.83 10.49
C GLY A 44 -22.24 -5.12 10.80
N GLY A 45 -21.10 -5.78 10.58
CA GLY A 45 -19.78 -5.15 10.71
C GLY A 45 -19.59 -4.00 9.72
N GLY A 46 -20.00 -4.19 8.46
CA GLY A 46 -19.97 -3.15 7.43
C GLY A 46 -20.85 -1.96 7.78
N LEU A 47 -22.09 -2.20 8.22
CA LEU A 47 -23.01 -1.16 8.69
C LEU A 47 -22.44 -0.42 9.91
N GLY A 48 -21.81 -1.13 10.85
CA GLY A 48 -21.14 -0.53 12.00
C GLY A 48 -20.00 0.41 11.58
N ILE A 49 -19.19 0.02 10.60
CA ILE A 49 -18.12 0.87 10.05
C ILE A 49 -18.69 2.09 9.35
N VAL A 50 -19.73 1.93 8.53
CA VAL A 50 -20.38 3.05 7.83
C VAL A 50 -20.99 4.02 8.84
N PHE A 51 -21.68 3.52 9.86
CA PHE A 51 -22.25 4.34 10.91
C PHE A 51 -21.17 5.09 11.70
N ALA A 52 -20.11 4.40 12.13
CA ALA A 52 -19.00 5.02 12.84
C ALA A 52 -18.31 6.10 12.00
N THR A 53 -18.09 5.83 10.71
CA THR A 53 -17.52 6.81 9.76
C THR A 53 -18.44 8.02 9.59
N GLY A 54 -19.75 7.77 9.41
CA GLY A 54 -20.76 8.81 9.32
C GLY A 54 -20.80 9.69 10.58
N MET A 55 -20.65 9.09 11.76
CA MET A 55 -20.59 9.82 13.03
C MET A 55 -19.34 10.69 13.12
N VAL A 56 -18.17 10.18 12.73
CA VAL A 56 -16.93 10.96 12.67
C VAL A 56 -17.08 12.16 11.73
N ILE A 57 -17.66 11.95 10.55
CA ILE A 57 -17.91 13.04 9.58
C ILE A 57 -18.90 14.07 10.17
N ALA A 58 -19.98 13.61 10.79
CA ALA A 58 -20.98 14.50 11.40
C ALA A 58 -20.38 15.34 12.53
N LEU A 59 -19.58 14.71 13.40
CA LEU A 59 -18.85 15.40 14.47
C LEU A 59 -17.85 16.41 13.91
N ALA A 60 -17.10 16.04 12.86
CA ALA A 60 -16.16 16.96 12.21
C ALA A 60 -16.89 18.15 11.56
N ARG A 61 -18.03 17.93 10.91
CA ARG A 61 -18.85 18.99 10.33
C ARG A 61 -19.44 19.93 11.38
N TRP A 62 -19.93 19.37 12.48
CA TRP A 62 -20.38 20.17 13.62
C TRP A 62 -19.23 21.00 14.19
N PHE A 63 -18.06 20.40 14.42
CA PHE A 63 -16.88 21.10 14.93
C PHE A 63 -16.43 22.23 14.00
N VAL A 64 -16.41 22.00 12.68
CA VAL A 64 -16.06 23.01 11.68
C VAL A 64 -17.11 24.13 11.55
N SER A 65 -18.35 23.91 12.03
CA SER A 65 -19.39 24.95 12.03
C SER A 65 -19.22 26.01 13.13
N LEU A 66 -18.43 25.72 14.18
CA LEU A 66 -18.15 26.65 15.28
C LEU A 66 -17.43 27.91 14.76
N ASP A 67 -17.80 29.09 15.28
CA ASP A 67 -17.26 30.38 14.81
C ASP A 67 -15.73 30.47 14.98
N GLU A 68 -15.20 29.94 16.09
CA GLU A 68 -13.78 29.93 16.40
C GLU A 68 -13.00 29.04 15.42
N VAL A 69 -13.57 27.88 15.07
CA VAL A 69 -12.95 26.97 14.10
C VAL A 69 -13.02 27.57 12.70
N ARG A 70 -14.11 28.24 12.33
CA ARG A 70 -14.18 28.98 11.06
C ARG A 70 -13.15 30.09 10.99
N ALA A 71 -12.97 30.89 12.05
CA ALA A 71 -11.93 31.92 12.11
C ALA A 71 -10.51 31.31 11.99
N PHE A 72 -10.27 30.17 12.62
CA PHE A 72 -9.03 29.41 12.48
C PHE A 72 -8.79 28.96 11.03
N LEU A 73 -9.81 28.41 10.35
CA LEU A 73 -9.72 27.97 8.96
C LEU A 73 -9.52 29.14 7.98
N VAL A 74 -10.03 30.34 8.29
CA VAL A 74 -9.77 31.55 7.51
C VAL A 74 -8.31 32.01 7.69
N THR A 75 -7.80 31.93 8.92
CA THR A 75 -6.40 32.28 9.23
C THR A 75 -5.41 31.28 8.62
N TYR A 76 -5.76 29.99 8.64
CA TYR A 76 -4.97 28.88 8.15
C TYR A 76 -5.77 28.07 7.13
N PRO A 77 -5.76 28.46 5.84
CA PRO A 77 -6.61 27.86 4.82
C PRO A 77 -6.20 26.42 4.44
N GLY A 78 -5.04 25.94 4.89
CA GLY A 78 -4.49 24.62 4.57
C GLY A 78 -3.17 24.68 3.80
N THR A 79 -2.82 25.85 3.26
CA THR A 79 -1.58 26.12 2.54
C THR A 79 -0.90 27.36 3.09
N TYR A 80 0.41 27.49 2.84
CA TYR A 80 1.17 28.71 3.12
C TYR A 80 2.10 29.01 1.96
N ALA A 81 2.47 30.27 1.78
CA ALA A 81 3.44 30.67 0.77
C ALA A 81 4.84 30.23 1.21
N SER A 82 5.51 29.39 0.41
CA SER A 82 6.91 29.07 0.65
C SER A 82 7.76 30.33 0.48
N ALA A 83 8.69 30.56 1.41
CA ALA A 83 9.67 31.64 1.31
C ALA A 83 10.61 31.48 0.10
N VAL A 84 10.70 30.26 -0.45
CA VAL A 84 11.49 29.95 -1.65
C VAL A 84 10.54 29.74 -2.82
N ALA A 85 10.69 30.57 -3.86
CA ALA A 85 9.94 30.45 -5.10
C ALA A 85 10.24 29.11 -5.80
N VAL A 86 9.19 28.41 -6.21
CA VAL A 86 9.28 27.16 -6.95
C VAL A 86 8.63 27.34 -8.30
N ALA A 87 9.32 26.93 -9.36
CA ALA A 87 8.70 26.87 -10.68
C ALA A 87 7.44 25.97 -10.62
N PRO A 88 6.29 26.43 -11.12
CA PRO A 88 5.10 25.59 -11.22
C PRO A 88 5.35 24.34 -12.07
N GLY A 89 4.65 23.27 -11.73
CA GLY A 89 4.72 22.00 -12.43
C GLY A 89 5.80 21.03 -11.93
N PHE A 90 5.84 19.89 -12.60
CA PHE A 90 6.68 18.75 -12.21
C PHE A 90 7.57 18.34 -13.38
N PRO A 91 8.90 18.36 -13.19
CA PRO A 91 9.83 17.93 -14.24
C PRO A 91 9.67 16.44 -14.51
N ALA A 92 9.99 16.01 -15.74
CA ALA A 92 9.81 14.62 -16.17
C ALA A 92 10.50 13.60 -15.26
N TRP A 93 11.64 13.97 -14.66
CA TRP A 93 12.34 13.08 -13.71
C TRP A 93 11.51 12.82 -12.44
N VAL A 94 10.70 13.77 -11.95
CA VAL A 94 9.81 13.54 -10.80
C VAL A 94 8.71 12.55 -11.18
N GLN A 95 8.15 12.68 -12.38
CA GLN A 95 7.09 11.79 -12.88
C GLN A 95 7.62 10.35 -13.05
N TRP A 96 8.82 10.21 -13.63
CA TRP A 96 9.52 8.92 -13.71
C TRP A 96 9.80 8.35 -12.32
N GLN A 97 10.34 9.15 -11.41
CA GLN A 97 10.64 8.74 -10.04
C GLN A 97 9.39 8.27 -9.31
N HIS A 98 8.26 8.96 -9.48
CA HIS A 98 6.97 8.56 -8.94
C HIS A 98 6.54 7.18 -9.44
N PHE A 99 6.53 6.97 -10.77
CA PHE A 99 6.21 5.67 -11.38
C PHE A 99 7.14 4.55 -10.93
N PHE A 100 8.45 4.77 -11.03
CA PHE A 100 9.43 3.73 -10.74
C PHE A 100 9.45 3.37 -9.25
N ASN A 101 9.21 4.35 -8.37
CA ASN A 101 9.09 4.10 -6.94
C ASN A 101 7.86 3.25 -6.60
N VAL A 102 6.67 3.54 -7.15
CA VAL A 102 5.49 2.70 -6.90
C VAL A 102 5.66 1.30 -7.52
N PHE A 103 6.30 1.20 -8.68
CA PHE A 103 6.66 -0.08 -9.30
C PHE A 103 7.50 -0.95 -8.37
N LEU A 104 8.58 -0.40 -7.81
CA LEU A 104 9.42 -1.11 -6.85
C LEU A 104 8.65 -1.42 -5.56
N MET A 105 7.87 -0.46 -5.04
CA MET A 105 7.18 -0.65 -3.76
C MET A 105 6.17 -1.79 -3.79
N VAL A 106 5.42 -1.95 -4.88
CA VAL A 106 4.49 -3.08 -5.04
C VAL A 106 5.22 -4.42 -4.95
N LEU A 107 6.39 -4.54 -5.57
CA LEU A 107 7.19 -5.76 -5.55
C LEU A 107 7.87 -5.98 -4.18
N ILE A 108 8.36 -4.92 -3.55
CA ILE A 108 9.00 -4.96 -2.21
C ILE A 108 7.99 -5.37 -1.15
N ILE A 109 6.81 -4.75 -1.10
CA ILE A 109 5.76 -5.09 -0.13
C ILE A 109 5.36 -6.56 -0.29
N ARG A 110 5.16 -7.02 -1.54
CA ARG A 110 4.80 -8.41 -1.82
C ARG A 110 5.89 -9.38 -1.36
N THR A 111 7.14 -9.13 -1.74
CA THR A 111 8.27 -10.00 -1.39
C THR A 111 8.56 -9.98 0.11
N GLY A 112 8.42 -8.83 0.79
CA GLY A 112 8.54 -8.70 2.24
C GLY A 112 7.46 -9.50 2.98
N TRP A 113 6.23 -9.47 2.48
CA TRP A 113 5.15 -10.33 3.00
C TRP A 113 5.45 -11.82 2.79
N GLN A 114 5.94 -12.20 1.61
CA GLN A 114 6.34 -13.58 1.32
C GLN A 114 7.47 -14.04 2.25
N VAL A 115 8.54 -13.26 2.42
CA VAL A 115 9.64 -13.57 3.35
C VAL A 115 9.14 -13.78 4.78
N ARG A 116 8.16 -12.98 5.23
CA ARG A 116 7.60 -13.10 6.58
C ARG A 116 6.71 -14.33 6.77
N THR A 117 6.02 -14.78 5.72
CA THR A 117 4.99 -15.84 5.80
C THR A 117 5.46 -17.18 5.24
N GLU A 118 6.56 -17.21 4.50
CA GLU A 118 7.18 -18.38 3.91
C GLU A 118 7.71 -19.32 5.00
N LYS A 119 7.12 -20.52 5.11
CA LYS A 119 7.57 -21.57 6.04
C LYS A 119 8.59 -22.51 5.42
N ARG A 120 8.49 -22.77 4.12
CA ARG A 120 9.33 -23.72 3.38
C ARG A 120 9.66 -23.12 2.01
N PRO A 121 10.90 -22.62 1.81
CA PRO A 121 11.30 -22.07 0.52
C PRO A 121 11.37 -23.11 -0.59
N ASP A 122 10.86 -22.76 -1.77
CA ASP A 122 10.92 -23.62 -2.97
C ASP A 122 12.31 -23.64 -3.61
N ALA A 123 13.08 -22.57 -3.42
CA ALA A 123 14.42 -22.43 -3.95
C ALA A 123 15.32 -21.63 -3.02
N PHE A 124 16.60 -21.98 -3.04
CA PHE A 124 17.65 -21.32 -2.27
C PHE A 124 18.71 -20.73 -3.20
N TRP A 125 19.19 -19.55 -2.83
CA TRP A 125 20.28 -18.87 -3.51
C TRP A 125 21.54 -18.82 -2.62
N SER A 126 22.70 -18.95 -3.25
CA SER A 126 24.02 -18.80 -2.61
C SER A 126 24.93 -17.89 -3.42
N PRO A 127 25.64 -16.94 -2.78
CA PRO A 127 26.56 -16.06 -3.47
C PRO A 127 27.76 -16.83 -4.03
N ARG A 128 28.35 -16.33 -5.12
CA ARG A 128 29.54 -16.94 -5.76
C ARG A 128 30.73 -17.05 -4.79
N SER A 129 30.91 -16.02 -3.96
CA SER A 129 32.02 -15.93 -2.99
C SER A 129 31.87 -16.86 -1.79
N ASN A 130 30.65 -17.21 -1.38
CA ASN A 130 30.41 -18.05 -0.21
C ASN A 130 29.25 -19.04 -0.42
N LYS A 131 29.58 -20.21 -0.96
CA LYS A 131 28.63 -21.30 -1.26
C LYS A 131 27.97 -21.91 -0.01
N LYS A 132 28.51 -21.68 1.19
CA LYS A 132 27.93 -22.17 2.45
C LYS A 132 26.74 -21.31 2.90
N ARG A 133 26.72 -20.02 2.54
CA ARG A 133 25.61 -19.12 2.86
C ARG A 133 24.44 -19.39 1.91
N ARG A 134 23.26 -19.67 2.47
CA ARG A 134 22.03 -19.91 1.73
C ARG A 134 20.93 -18.99 2.26
N ILE A 135 20.18 -18.37 1.36
CA ILE A 135 18.98 -17.60 1.64
C ILE A 135 17.86 -18.08 0.72
N SER A 136 16.59 -17.88 1.11
CA SER A 136 15.49 -18.20 0.20
C SER A 136 15.53 -17.31 -1.04
N LEU A 137 14.99 -17.80 -2.15
CA LEU A 137 14.88 -17.02 -3.38
C LEU A 137 14.06 -15.74 -3.17
N ASN A 138 13.01 -15.80 -2.36
CA ASN A 138 12.20 -14.63 -2.00
C ASN A 138 13.01 -13.59 -1.22
N LEU A 139 13.83 -14.01 -0.26
CA LEU A 139 14.72 -13.09 0.47
C LEU A 139 15.79 -12.50 -0.44
N TRP A 140 16.35 -13.28 -1.38
CA TRP A 140 17.28 -12.74 -2.37
C TRP A 140 16.61 -11.69 -3.24
N PHE A 141 15.40 -11.95 -3.74
CA PHE A 141 14.68 -11.04 -4.61
C PHE A 141 14.25 -9.77 -3.89
N HIS A 142 13.79 -9.87 -2.63
CA HIS A 142 13.50 -8.71 -1.78
C HIS A 142 14.73 -7.80 -1.64
N ASN A 143 15.88 -8.36 -1.22
CA ASN A 143 17.11 -7.57 -1.08
C ASN A 143 17.57 -6.93 -2.41
N ALA A 144 17.35 -7.59 -3.54
CA ALA A 144 17.68 -7.04 -4.85
C ALA A 144 16.80 -5.83 -5.20
N LEU A 145 15.50 -5.92 -4.92
CA LEU A 145 14.57 -4.80 -5.09
C LEU A 145 14.88 -3.66 -4.12
N ASP A 146 15.21 -3.98 -2.86
CA ASP A 146 15.58 -2.99 -1.85
C ASP A 146 16.83 -2.21 -2.25
N LEU A 147 17.81 -2.88 -2.87
CA LEU A 147 19.02 -2.22 -3.38
C LEU A 147 18.68 -1.26 -4.52
N LEU A 148 17.84 -1.68 -5.47
CA LEU A 148 17.38 -0.81 -6.56
C LEU A 148 16.58 0.38 -6.03
N TRP A 149 15.72 0.14 -5.04
CA TRP A 149 14.90 1.16 -4.41
C TRP A 149 15.73 2.15 -3.60
N PHE A 150 16.74 1.68 -2.86
CA PHE A 150 17.67 2.54 -2.15
C PHE A 150 18.49 3.40 -3.11
N ALA A 151 19.05 2.82 -4.18
CA ALA A 151 19.77 3.58 -5.20
C ALA A 151 18.86 4.62 -5.87
N ASN A 152 17.62 4.23 -6.20
CA ASN A 152 16.62 5.15 -6.74
C ASN A 152 16.30 6.30 -5.78
N GLY A 153 16.14 6.01 -4.49
CA GLY A 153 15.90 7.00 -3.44
C GLY A 153 17.06 7.97 -3.27
N VAL A 154 18.30 7.49 -3.34
CA VAL A 154 19.49 8.36 -3.32
C VAL A 154 19.49 9.31 -4.53
N ILE A 155 19.23 8.79 -5.74
CA ILE A 155 19.12 9.62 -6.95
C ILE A 155 18.00 10.65 -6.79
N PHE A 156 16.84 10.24 -6.28
CA PHE A 156 15.69 11.13 -6.06
C PHE A 156 16.03 12.27 -5.08
N VAL A 157 16.64 11.95 -3.94
CA VAL A 157 17.06 12.95 -2.94
C VAL A 157 18.11 13.90 -3.54
N LEU A 158 19.11 13.38 -4.26
CA LEU A 158 20.10 14.23 -4.93
C LEU A 158 19.44 15.18 -5.93
N LEU A 159 18.54 14.68 -6.79
CA LEU A 159 17.82 15.51 -7.75
C LEU A 159 16.96 16.56 -7.06
N LEU A 160 16.26 16.23 -5.96
CA LEU A 160 15.48 17.20 -5.19
C LEU A 160 16.32 18.39 -4.73
N PHE A 161 17.52 18.13 -4.20
CA PHE A 161 18.38 19.21 -3.71
C PHE A 161 19.06 19.98 -4.84
N VAL A 162 19.59 19.28 -5.86
CA VAL A 162 20.28 19.92 -7.00
C VAL A 162 19.34 20.79 -7.83
N THR A 163 18.07 20.38 -7.99
CA THR A 163 17.08 21.12 -8.79
C THR A 163 16.24 22.09 -7.97
N GLY A 164 16.46 22.18 -6.66
CA GLY A 164 15.68 23.03 -5.75
C GLY A 164 14.26 22.53 -5.44
N HIS A 165 13.83 21.37 -5.97
CA HIS A 165 12.50 20.82 -5.72
C HIS A 165 12.28 20.31 -4.28
N TRP A 166 13.33 20.23 -3.45
CA TRP A 166 13.24 19.83 -2.04
C TRP A 166 12.27 20.70 -1.21
N VAL A 167 12.12 21.99 -1.55
CA VAL A 167 11.25 22.92 -0.84
C VAL A 167 9.75 22.58 -0.94
N ARG A 168 9.36 21.74 -1.91
CA ARG A 168 7.99 21.21 -1.98
C ARG A 168 7.73 20.15 -0.91
N LEU A 169 8.76 19.48 -0.41
CA LEU A 169 8.64 18.39 0.57
C LEU A 169 9.01 18.84 1.96
N VAL A 170 10.08 19.64 2.12
CA VAL A 170 10.56 20.08 3.43
C VAL A 170 9.80 21.34 3.84
N PRO A 171 9.11 21.36 5.00
CA PRO A 171 8.45 22.56 5.48
C PRO A 171 9.45 23.69 5.71
N THR A 172 9.13 24.89 5.21
CA THR A 172 9.97 26.08 5.34
C THR A 172 9.44 27.08 6.37
N SER A 173 8.25 26.84 6.93
CA SER A 173 7.62 27.64 7.98
C SER A 173 6.90 26.75 8.99
N LEU A 174 6.81 27.22 10.24
CA LEU A 174 6.02 26.58 11.30
C LEU A 174 4.51 26.68 11.03
N GLU A 175 4.08 27.54 10.12
CA GLU A 175 2.69 27.62 9.65
C GLU A 175 2.19 26.31 9.03
N VAL A 176 3.10 25.39 8.66
CA VAL A 176 2.75 24.04 8.19
C VAL A 176 1.89 23.29 9.21
N PHE A 177 2.12 23.46 10.50
CA PHE A 177 1.40 22.71 11.53
C PHE A 177 -0.07 23.13 11.66
N PRO A 178 -0.41 24.41 11.91
CA PRO A 178 -1.80 24.82 11.97
C PRO A 178 -2.53 24.61 10.62
N ASN A 179 -1.86 24.85 9.49
CA ASN A 179 -2.46 24.55 8.18
C ASN A 179 -2.69 23.05 7.95
N ALA A 180 -1.83 22.17 8.46
CA ALA A 180 -2.05 20.72 8.36
C ALA A 180 -3.27 20.28 9.19
N VAL A 181 -3.49 20.90 10.35
CA VAL A 181 -4.72 20.70 11.14
C VAL A 181 -5.95 21.13 10.34
N SER A 182 -5.92 22.31 9.72
CA SER A 182 -7.00 22.80 8.86
C SER A 182 -7.30 21.84 7.72
N ALA A 183 -6.28 21.43 6.96
CA ALA A 183 -6.43 20.48 5.86
C ALA A 183 -6.99 19.13 6.35
N GLY A 184 -6.54 18.64 7.51
CA GLY A 184 -7.07 17.44 8.15
C GLY A 184 -8.56 17.55 8.48
N LEU A 185 -8.98 18.66 9.09
CA LEU A 185 -10.39 18.93 9.39
C LEU A 185 -11.24 19.02 8.12
N GLN A 186 -10.73 19.67 7.08
CA GLN A 186 -11.38 19.75 5.76
C GLN A 186 -11.56 18.36 5.13
N TYR A 187 -10.54 17.50 5.16
CA TYR A 187 -10.65 16.13 4.65
C TYR A 187 -11.67 15.28 5.41
N VAL A 188 -11.63 15.31 6.75
CA VAL A 188 -12.54 14.50 7.60
C VAL A 188 -13.98 15.01 7.52
N SER A 189 -14.19 16.31 7.35
CA SER A 189 -15.52 16.91 7.16
C SER A 189 -16.10 16.76 5.75
N LEU A 190 -15.36 16.10 4.84
CA LEU A 190 -15.67 15.98 3.41
C LEU A 190 -15.81 17.33 2.69
N ASN A 191 -15.22 18.39 3.24
CA ASN A 191 -15.10 19.68 2.59
C ASN A 191 -13.75 19.73 1.88
N TRP A 192 -13.62 18.97 0.79
CA TRP A 192 -12.32 18.77 0.14
C TRP A 192 -11.89 20.01 -0.62
N PRO A 193 -10.72 20.61 -0.26
CA PRO A 193 -10.20 21.73 -0.99
C PRO A 193 -9.82 21.30 -2.41
N THR A 194 -10.00 22.19 -3.38
CA THR A 194 -9.42 21.98 -4.71
C THR A 194 -7.90 22.14 -4.60
N GLU A 195 -7.20 21.01 -4.58
CA GLU A 195 -5.74 20.99 -4.48
C GLU A 195 -5.09 21.67 -5.69
N SER A 196 -4.19 22.62 -5.43
CA SER A 196 -3.33 23.24 -6.45
C SER A 196 -1.90 22.70 -6.37
N GLY A 197 -1.75 21.37 -6.38
CA GLY A 197 -0.45 20.69 -6.29
C GLY A 197 0.55 21.10 -7.36
N TRP A 198 0.08 21.71 -8.45
CA TRP A 198 0.89 22.34 -9.49
C TRP A 198 1.87 23.38 -8.94
N ALA A 199 1.42 24.23 -8.01
CA ALA A 199 2.23 25.26 -7.38
C ALA A 199 2.83 24.75 -6.06
N ASN A 200 2.00 24.32 -5.11
CA ASN A 200 2.42 23.82 -3.79
C ASN A 200 1.44 22.75 -3.28
N TYR A 201 1.95 21.79 -2.50
CA TYR A 201 1.09 20.86 -1.76
C TYR A 201 0.43 21.56 -0.58
N ASN A 202 -0.73 21.10 -0.16
CA ASN A 202 -1.25 21.50 1.15
C ASN A 202 -0.35 20.98 2.27
N SER A 203 -0.48 21.58 3.46
CA SER A 203 0.46 21.34 4.56
C SER A 203 0.35 19.91 5.12
N LEU A 204 -0.83 19.28 5.06
CA LEU A 204 -0.98 17.89 5.47
C LEU A 204 -0.28 16.94 4.49
N GLN A 205 -0.44 17.18 3.19
CA GLN A 205 0.28 16.46 2.14
C GLN A 205 1.79 16.66 2.27
N GLN A 206 2.26 17.90 2.48
CA GLN A 206 3.68 18.21 2.65
C GLN A 206 4.29 17.43 3.83
N LEU A 207 3.64 17.45 5.00
CA LEU A 207 4.10 16.68 6.16
C LEU A 207 4.08 15.17 5.91
N ALA A 208 3.06 14.66 5.22
CA ALA A 208 2.98 13.25 4.85
C ALA A 208 4.12 12.86 3.91
N TYR A 209 4.41 13.67 2.88
CA TYR A 209 5.50 13.42 1.93
C TYR A 209 6.88 13.56 2.59
N PHE A 210 7.07 14.57 3.44
CA PHE A 210 8.27 14.71 4.25
C PHE A 210 8.52 13.45 5.09
N THR A 211 7.50 13.01 5.83
CA THR A 211 7.58 11.83 6.69
C THR A 211 7.90 10.58 5.86
N THR A 212 7.21 10.37 4.74
CA THR A 212 7.43 9.21 3.88
C THR A 212 8.86 9.19 3.32
N VAL A 213 9.36 10.32 2.82
CA VAL A 213 10.65 10.40 2.12
C VAL A 213 11.84 10.48 3.06
N PHE A 214 11.75 11.30 4.13
CA PHE A 214 12.89 11.60 5.00
C PHE A 214 12.86 10.87 6.34
N VAL A 215 11.78 10.17 6.68
CA VAL A 215 11.68 9.39 7.93
C VAL A 215 11.41 7.92 7.63
N ALA A 216 10.26 7.57 7.07
CA ALA A 216 9.85 6.18 6.86
C ALA A 216 10.78 5.44 5.90
N ALA A 217 11.18 6.07 4.78
CA ALA A 217 12.08 5.43 3.82
C ALA A 217 13.49 5.18 4.40
N PRO A 218 14.17 6.15 5.05
CA PRO A 218 15.42 5.89 5.76
C PRO A 218 15.28 4.82 6.84
N LEU A 219 14.19 4.83 7.62
CA LEU A 219 13.94 3.79 8.62
C LEU A 219 13.83 2.40 7.98
N ALA A 220 13.12 2.26 6.86
CA ALA A 220 13.04 1.00 6.12
C ALA A 220 14.42 0.55 5.61
N ALA A 221 15.21 1.46 5.05
CA ALA A 221 16.56 1.17 4.56
C ALA A 221 17.50 0.72 5.70
N VAL A 222 17.56 1.45 6.81
CA VAL A 222 18.43 1.14 7.96
C VAL A 222 18.05 -0.20 8.59
N THR A 223 16.75 -0.41 8.84
CA THR A 223 16.26 -1.67 9.40
C THR A 223 16.45 -2.84 8.44
N GLY A 224 16.27 -2.63 7.13
CA GLY A 224 16.54 -3.61 6.08
C GLY A 224 18.00 -4.02 6.02
N VAL A 225 18.94 -3.06 6.00
CA VAL A 225 20.39 -3.31 6.02
C VAL A 225 20.78 -4.12 7.25
N ARG A 226 20.22 -3.79 8.42
CA ARG A 226 20.48 -4.52 9.68
C ARG A 226 20.06 -5.98 9.66
N MET A 227 18.97 -6.30 8.95
CA MET A 227 18.47 -7.66 8.78
C MET A 227 19.10 -8.39 7.59
N SER A 228 19.66 -7.63 6.63
CA SER A 228 20.41 -8.18 5.51
C SER A 228 21.73 -8.77 5.99
N GLY A 229 22.30 -9.69 5.22
CA GLY A 229 23.68 -10.12 5.52
C GLY A 229 24.76 -9.30 4.82
N VAL A 230 24.47 -8.04 4.49
CA VAL A 230 25.51 -7.02 4.25
C VAL A 230 26.01 -6.47 5.59
N TRP A 231 25.20 -6.57 6.66
CA TRP A 231 25.60 -6.16 8.00
C TRP A 231 26.94 -6.81 8.42
N PRO A 232 27.89 -6.03 8.97
CA PRO A 232 29.21 -6.54 9.36
C PRO A 232 29.12 -7.72 10.33
N LYS A 233 30.02 -8.69 10.16
CA LYS A 233 30.16 -9.79 11.12
C LYS A 233 31.06 -9.35 12.28
N ASN A 234 30.76 -9.80 13.49
CA ASN A 234 31.55 -9.57 14.69
C ASN A 234 31.69 -8.09 15.12
N ALA A 235 30.67 -7.26 14.83
CA ALA A 235 30.67 -5.86 15.20
C ALA A 235 29.96 -5.63 16.55
N ALA A 236 30.51 -6.17 17.65
CA ALA A 236 29.85 -6.23 18.95
C ALA A 236 29.32 -4.88 19.48
N ARG A 237 30.04 -3.77 19.24
CA ARG A 237 29.58 -2.42 19.61
C ARG A 237 28.34 -2.02 18.81
N LEU A 238 28.34 -2.28 17.51
CA LEU A 238 27.24 -1.94 16.60
C LEU A 238 26.02 -2.83 16.85
N ASP A 239 26.23 -4.13 17.10
CA ASP A 239 25.15 -5.07 17.43
C ASP A 239 24.46 -4.74 18.75
N ARG A 240 25.22 -4.23 19.73
CA ARG A 240 24.67 -3.74 21.00
C ARG A 240 23.89 -2.44 20.83
N ALA A 241 24.42 -1.51 20.03
CA ALA A 241 23.77 -0.22 19.77
C ALA A 241 22.48 -0.37 18.96
N PHE A 242 22.44 -1.33 18.02
CA PHE A 242 21.26 -1.61 17.22
C PHE A 242 20.99 -3.12 17.11
N PRO A 243 20.23 -3.69 18.08
CA PRO A 243 19.89 -5.11 18.06
C PRO A 243 18.91 -5.46 16.94
N ILE A 244 18.99 -6.70 16.42
CA ILE A 244 18.15 -7.15 15.29
C ILE A 244 16.66 -7.25 15.66
N GLU A 245 16.34 -7.43 16.94
CA GLU A 245 14.99 -7.43 17.49
C GLU A 245 14.30 -6.09 17.21
N TRP A 246 14.99 -4.98 17.46
CA TRP A 246 14.50 -3.63 17.19
C TRP A 246 14.29 -3.42 15.69
N ALA A 247 15.22 -3.87 14.86
CA ALA A 247 15.06 -3.78 13.41
C ALA A 247 13.82 -4.53 12.93
N ARG A 248 13.58 -5.76 13.41
CA ARG A 248 12.37 -6.54 13.07
C ARG A 248 11.09 -5.89 13.61
N ALA A 249 11.14 -5.36 14.83
CA ALA A 249 10.01 -4.71 15.47
C ALA A 249 9.60 -3.41 14.74
N LEU A 250 10.56 -2.70 14.12
CA LEU A 250 10.29 -1.46 13.40
C LEU A 250 10.00 -1.67 11.90
N HIS A 251 10.74 -2.56 11.24
CA HIS A 251 10.65 -2.72 9.78
C HIS A 251 9.25 -3.13 9.33
N PHE A 252 8.60 -4.04 10.06
CA PHE A 252 7.26 -4.50 9.71
C PHE A 252 6.20 -3.40 9.86
N PRO A 253 6.09 -2.67 10.99
CA PRO A 253 5.23 -1.48 11.07
C PRO A 253 5.52 -0.42 10.01
N VAL A 254 6.78 -0.17 9.65
CA VAL A 254 7.12 0.77 8.57
C VAL A 254 6.57 0.29 7.22
N MET A 255 6.62 -1.01 6.92
CA MET A 255 5.97 -1.57 5.74
C MET A 255 4.44 -1.38 5.78
N LEU A 256 3.81 -1.57 6.93
CA LEU A 256 2.37 -1.29 7.09
C LEU A 256 2.04 0.19 6.90
N TYR A 257 2.89 1.09 7.40
CA TYR A 257 2.77 2.52 7.15
C TYR A 257 2.77 2.83 5.65
N PHE A 258 3.72 2.27 4.87
CA PHE A 258 3.74 2.44 3.42
C PHE A 258 2.45 1.93 2.75
N VAL A 259 1.93 0.78 3.17
CA VAL A 259 0.67 0.25 2.65
C VAL A 259 -0.49 1.21 2.91
N VAL A 260 -0.64 1.68 4.15
CA VAL A 260 -1.69 2.64 4.54
C VAL A 260 -1.53 3.96 3.79
N PHE A 261 -0.31 4.49 3.72
CA PHE A 261 0.01 5.70 2.98
C PHE A 261 -0.40 5.58 1.52
N ILE A 262 -0.02 4.49 0.83
CA ILE A 262 -0.37 4.25 -0.58
C ILE A 262 -1.90 4.21 -0.76
N ILE A 263 -2.62 3.49 0.11
CA ILE A 263 -4.08 3.40 0.03
C ILE A 263 -4.70 4.79 0.17
N VAL A 264 -4.38 5.52 1.24
CA VAL A 264 -4.94 6.86 1.49
C VAL A 264 -4.56 7.83 0.37
N HIS A 265 -3.30 7.84 -0.04
CA HIS A 265 -2.79 8.70 -1.10
C HIS A 265 -3.53 8.46 -2.43
N VAL A 266 -3.63 7.21 -2.87
CA VAL A 266 -4.31 6.87 -4.13
C VAL A 266 -5.80 7.19 -4.04
N THR A 267 -6.46 6.90 -2.91
CA THR A 267 -7.86 7.29 -2.70
C THR A 267 -8.04 8.80 -2.85
N LEU A 268 -7.19 9.62 -2.21
CA LEU A 268 -7.26 11.07 -2.31
C LEU A 268 -6.99 11.59 -3.73
N VAL A 269 -6.08 10.97 -4.47
CA VAL A 269 -5.83 11.31 -5.89
C VAL A 269 -7.11 11.22 -6.71
N PHE A 270 -7.88 10.14 -6.55
CA PHE A 270 -9.13 9.96 -7.29
C PHE A 270 -10.27 10.80 -6.75
N ALA A 271 -10.29 11.05 -5.44
CA ALA A 271 -11.34 11.76 -4.75
C ALA A 271 -11.28 13.29 -4.93
N THR A 272 -10.10 13.86 -5.16
CA THR A 272 -9.86 15.34 -5.17
C THR A 272 -9.62 15.92 -6.57
N GLY A 273 -10.07 15.24 -7.62
CA GLY A 273 -9.91 15.69 -9.01
C GLY A 273 -8.97 14.81 -9.81
N ALA A 274 -9.39 13.57 -10.07
CA ALA A 274 -8.55 12.51 -10.65
C ALA A 274 -7.81 12.93 -11.94
N LEU A 275 -8.49 13.52 -12.92
CA LEU A 275 -7.86 13.88 -14.20
C LEU A 275 -6.74 14.91 -14.02
N ARG A 276 -6.97 15.95 -13.21
CA ARG A 276 -5.95 16.97 -12.92
C ARG A 276 -4.75 16.36 -12.18
N ASN A 277 -5.01 15.60 -11.11
CA ASN A 277 -3.98 14.95 -10.32
C ASN A 277 -3.14 13.97 -11.16
N LEU A 278 -3.78 13.18 -12.02
CA LEU A 278 -3.08 12.27 -12.92
C LEU A 278 -2.27 13.03 -13.99
N ASN A 279 -2.76 14.17 -14.49
CA ASN A 279 -1.98 15.00 -15.41
C ASN A 279 -0.76 15.63 -14.74
N HIS A 280 -0.85 16.05 -13.46
CA HIS A 280 0.31 16.52 -12.70
C HIS A 280 1.39 15.45 -12.58
N MET A 281 0.99 14.23 -12.22
CA MET A 281 1.91 13.13 -11.88
C MET A 281 2.47 12.38 -13.10
N TYR A 282 1.69 12.25 -14.17
CA TYR A 282 2.05 11.39 -15.31
C TYR A 282 2.21 12.12 -16.64
N ALA A 283 1.59 13.29 -16.82
CA ALA A 283 1.63 14.01 -18.10
C ALA A 283 2.26 15.41 -17.99
N GLY A 284 2.74 15.82 -16.81
CA GLY A 284 3.43 17.08 -16.59
C GLY A 284 2.66 18.33 -16.98
N ASN A 285 1.33 18.36 -16.82
CA ASN A 285 0.51 19.53 -17.14
C ASN A 285 -0.67 19.69 -16.15
N ASP A 286 -1.24 20.90 -16.04
CA ASP A 286 -2.35 21.24 -15.13
C ASP A 286 -3.75 21.10 -15.77
N GLY A 287 -3.85 20.43 -16.92
CA GLY A 287 -5.09 20.30 -17.67
C GLY A 287 -6.05 19.26 -17.09
N LEU A 288 -7.24 19.21 -17.68
CA LEU A 288 -8.25 18.16 -17.45
C LEU A 288 -8.27 17.12 -18.58
N GLY A 289 -7.21 17.05 -19.38
CA GLY A 289 -7.09 16.08 -20.47
C GLY A 289 -6.93 14.64 -19.99
N TRP A 290 -6.99 13.69 -20.93
CA TRP A 290 -6.90 12.25 -20.63
C TRP A 290 -5.49 11.67 -20.72
N ALA A 291 -4.49 12.50 -21.06
CA ALA A 291 -3.11 12.04 -21.24
C ALA A 291 -2.56 11.35 -19.99
N GLY A 292 -2.66 12.00 -18.82
CA GLY A 292 -2.21 11.44 -17.55
C GLY A 292 -2.93 10.15 -17.18
N PHE A 293 -4.23 10.06 -17.48
CA PHE A 293 -5.02 8.84 -17.24
C PHE A 293 -4.53 7.65 -18.06
N TRP A 294 -4.23 7.83 -19.35
CA TRP A 294 -3.74 6.74 -20.19
C TRP A 294 -2.33 6.31 -19.82
N ILE A 295 -1.45 7.26 -19.49
CA ILE A 295 -0.09 6.96 -19.02
C ILE A 295 -0.14 6.22 -17.66
N PHE A 296 -1.02 6.64 -16.75
CA PHE A 296 -1.27 5.94 -15.48
C PHE A 296 -1.79 4.51 -15.72
N SER A 297 -2.73 4.33 -16.65
CA SER A 297 -3.29 3.02 -16.99
C SER A 297 -2.22 2.08 -17.55
N ALA A 298 -1.38 2.58 -18.47
CA ALA A 298 -0.25 1.83 -19.00
C ALA A 298 0.78 1.48 -17.91
N SER A 299 1.09 2.44 -17.03
CA SER A 299 1.98 2.24 -15.88
C SER A 299 1.45 1.15 -14.94
N THR A 300 0.14 1.17 -14.66
CA THR A 300 -0.53 0.16 -13.85
C THR A 300 -0.47 -1.22 -14.50
N ALA A 301 -0.69 -1.30 -15.82
CA ALA A 301 -0.56 -2.55 -16.57
C ALA A 301 0.87 -3.12 -16.49
N VAL A 302 1.91 -2.26 -16.58
CA VAL A 302 3.31 -2.68 -16.42
C VAL A 302 3.58 -3.21 -15.01
N ILE A 303 3.06 -2.55 -13.98
CA ILE A 303 3.20 -2.99 -12.58
C ILE A 303 2.52 -4.35 -12.37
N VAL A 304 1.30 -4.53 -12.90
CA VAL A 304 0.57 -5.81 -12.83
C VAL A 304 1.33 -6.90 -13.58
N ALA A 305 1.84 -6.61 -14.78
CA ALA A 305 2.65 -7.56 -15.54
C ALA A 305 3.91 -7.98 -14.78
N ALA A 306 4.64 -7.03 -14.18
CA ALA A 306 5.82 -7.33 -13.36
C ALA A 306 5.47 -8.12 -12.10
N TRP A 307 4.35 -7.80 -11.44
CA TRP A 307 3.85 -8.56 -10.30
C TRP A 307 3.54 -10.00 -10.69
N ILE A 308 2.86 -10.21 -11.82
CA ILE A 308 2.57 -11.56 -12.35
C ILE A 308 3.86 -12.29 -12.73
N ALA A 309 4.81 -11.59 -13.35
CA ALA A 309 6.09 -12.13 -13.80
C ALA A 309 7.04 -12.45 -12.65
N ALA A 310 6.91 -11.81 -11.48
CA ALA A 310 7.68 -12.10 -10.27
C ALA A 310 7.29 -13.46 -9.66
N ARG A 311 7.60 -14.53 -10.39
CA ARG A 311 7.44 -15.95 -10.03
C ARG A 311 8.80 -16.65 -10.15
N PRO A 312 9.01 -17.79 -9.46
CA PRO A 312 10.29 -18.50 -9.50
C PRO A 312 10.81 -18.80 -10.91
N ILE A 313 9.94 -19.14 -11.86
CA ILE A 313 10.33 -19.45 -13.24
C ILE A 313 11.09 -18.29 -13.94
N VAL A 314 10.73 -17.04 -13.62
CA VAL A 314 11.38 -15.84 -14.17
C VAL A 314 12.56 -15.41 -13.30
N ILE A 315 12.42 -15.48 -11.97
CA ILE A 315 13.41 -14.97 -11.03
C ILE A 315 14.65 -15.88 -10.97
N VAL A 316 14.50 -17.21 -11.09
CA VAL A 316 15.62 -18.16 -10.98
C VAL A 316 16.72 -17.92 -12.03
N PRO A 317 16.43 -17.76 -13.33
CA PRO A 317 17.43 -17.40 -14.33
C PRO A 317 18.21 -16.14 -13.99
N ILE A 318 17.53 -15.09 -13.53
CA ILE A 318 18.15 -13.82 -13.14
C ILE A 318 19.05 -14.02 -11.91
N ALA A 319 18.55 -14.74 -10.90
CA ALA A 319 19.30 -15.03 -9.68
C ALA A 319 20.59 -15.84 -9.94
N ARG A 320 20.60 -16.70 -10.97
CA ARG A 320 21.78 -17.46 -11.41
C ARG A 320 22.89 -16.57 -11.97
N LEU A 321 22.58 -15.37 -12.48
CA LEU A 321 23.59 -14.40 -12.89
C LEU A 321 24.46 -13.95 -11.70
N PHE A 322 23.90 -13.91 -10.50
CA PHE A 322 24.58 -13.41 -9.30
C PHE A 322 25.09 -14.51 -8.36
N GLY A 323 24.69 -15.77 -8.57
CA GLY A 323 25.02 -16.86 -7.66
C GLY A 323 24.54 -18.22 -8.12
N LYS A 324 24.56 -19.21 -7.23
CA LYS A 324 24.00 -20.54 -7.50
C LYS A 324 22.60 -20.63 -6.92
N VAL A 325 21.65 -21.11 -7.72
CA VAL A 325 20.29 -21.42 -7.28
C VAL A 325 20.10 -22.93 -7.24
N LYS A 326 19.62 -23.44 -6.10
CA LYS A 326 19.15 -24.82 -5.96
C LYS A 326 17.64 -24.78 -5.71
N THR A 327 16.88 -25.32 -6.64
CA THR A 327 15.47 -25.64 -6.44
C THR A 327 15.36 -26.90 -5.60
N ARG A 328 14.29 -27.00 -4.83
CA ARG A 328 13.97 -28.22 -4.10
C ARG A 328 13.52 -29.33 -5.05
#